data_AF-A0A3E0N203-F1
#
_entry.id   AF-A0A3E0N203-F1
#
_cell.length_a   1.000
_cell.length_b   1.000
_cell.length_c   1.000
_cell.angle_alpha   90.00
_cell.angle_beta   90.00
_cell.angle_gamma   90.00
#
_symmetry.space_group_name_H-M   'P 1'
#
loop_
_entity.id
_entity.type
_entity.pdbx_description
1 polymer ?
#
loop_
_entity_poly.entity_id
_entity_poly.type
_entity_poly.pdbx_seq_one_letter_code
_entity_poly.pdbx_strand_id
1 'polypeptide(L)'
;MVRISYLIVKELCMAKTKAQITEVVAEVLAEIQASSGREPVAITGQTCPIGDLPDFDSLNGVEATVELADRLGVEIPGVNVFVNEKGTKALRVSEITDNICSGLPTQGS
;
A
#
# COMPACT_ATOMS: atom_id res chain seq x y z
N MET A 1 29.52 7.49 0.29
CA MET A 1 29.47 7.96 1.69
C MET A 1 28.09 8.57 1.93
N VAL A 2 27.06 7.76 2.21
CA VAL A 2 25.72 8.26 2.61
C VAL A 2 25.06 7.19 3.51
N ARG A 3 25.51 7.05 4.76
CA ARG A 3 24.93 6.11 5.75
C ARG A 3 24.21 6.83 6.90
N ILE A 4 23.95 8.13 6.74
CA ILE A 4 23.32 8.96 7.78
C ILE A 4 21.79 9.05 7.60
N SER A 5 21.28 8.91 6.37
CA SER A 5 19.84 9.07 6.09
C SER A 5 18.96 7.94 6.64
N TYR A 6 19.44 6.70 6.66
CA TYR A 6 18.60 5.52 6.95
C TYR A 6 18.05 5.48 8.38
N LEU A 7 18.78 6.03 9.36
CA LEU A 7 18.36 6.08 10.76
C LEU A 7 17.33 7.19 11.02
N ILE A 8 17.47 8.34 10.35
CA ILE A 8 16.55 9.47 10.49
C ILE A 8 15.20 9.18 9.83
N VAL A 9 15.21 8.51 8.66
CA VAL A 9 13.98 8.11 7.98
C VAL A 9 13.20 7.10 8.82
N LYS A 10 13.87 6.11 9.44
CA LYS A 10 13.23 5.07 10.27
C LYS A 10 12.43 5.64 11.46
N GLU A 11 12.89 6.72 12.09
CA GLU A 11 12.15 7.39 13.18
C GLU A 11 10.93 8.17 12.68
N LEU A 12 10.99 8.75 11.48
CA LEU A 12 9.86 9.42 10.84
C LEU A 12 8.75 8.43 10.42
N CYS A 13 9.11 7.20 10.06
CA CYS A 13 8.18 6.14 9.65
C CYS A 13 7.29 5.64 10.80
N MET A 14 7.80 5.65 12.04
CA MET A 14 7.05 5.25 13.24
C MET A 14 6.04 6.31 13.73
N ALA A 15 6.06 7.52 13.16
CA ALA A 15 5.19 8.64 13.56
C ALA A 15 3.97 8.85 12.63
N LYS A 16 3.81 8.06 11.57
CA LYS A 16 2.68 8.21 10.63
C LYS A 16 1.40 7.60 11.22
N THR A 17 0.33 8.38 11.21
CA THR A 17 -1.00 7.94 11.63
C THR A 17 -1.66 7.04 10.58
N LYS A 18 -2.64 6.22 10.98
CA LYS A 18 -3.45 5.39 10.06
C LYS A 18 -4.04 6.20 8.90
N ALA A 19 -4.50 7.42 9.17
CA ALA A 19 -5.02 8.33 8.16
C ALA A 19 -3.97 8.68 7.09
N GLN A 20 -2.75 9.02 7.51
CA GLN A 20 -1.65 9.33 6.58
C GLN A 20 -1.22 8.11 5.76
N ILE A 21 -1.23 6.91 6.35
CA ILE A 21 -0.94 5.68 5.61
C ILE A 21 -2.05 5.42 4.58
N THR A 22 -3.31 5.62 4.95
CA THR A 22 -4.45 5.48 4.03
C THR A 22 -4.36 6.45 2.85
N GLU A 23 -3.96 7.70 3.14
CA GLU A 23 -3.76 8.74 2.14
C GLU A 23 -2.65 8.35 1.16
N VAL A 24 -1.48 7.91 1.65
CA VAL A 24 -0.39 7.43 0.78
C VAL A 24 -0.81 6.23 -0.06
N VAL A 25 -1.56 5.29 0.50
CA VAL A 25 -2.13 4.15 -0.27
C VAL A 25 -3.07 4.66 -1.36
N ALA A 26 -3.94 5.60 -1.05
CA ALA A 26 -4.87 6.17 -2.03
C ALA A 26 -4.14 6.97 -3.12
N GLU A 27 -3.10 7.71 -2.79
CA GLU A 27 -2.27 8.45 -3.75
C GLU A 27 -1.59 7.53 -4.75
N VAL A 28 -0.91 6.48 -4.28
CA VAL A 28 -0.24 5.50 -5.16
C VAL A 28 -1.25 4.82 -6.08
N LEU A 29 -2.42 4.43 -5.55
CA LEU A 29 -3.49 3.86 -6.36
C LEU A 29 -4.06 4.86 -7.36
N ALA A 30 -4.17 6.14 -7.01
CA ALA A 30 -4.65 7.19 -7.91
C ALA A 30 -3.66 7.47 -9.05
N GLU A 31 -2.36 7.44 -8.78
CA GLU A 31 -1.32 7.59 -9.79
C GLU A 31 -1.35 6.45 -10.82
N ILE A 32 -1.54 5.22 -10.35
CA ILE A 32 -1.70 4.04 -11.22
C ILE A 32 -2.99 4.15 -12.05
N GLN A 33 -4.08 4.67 -11.47
CA GLN A 33 -5.28 4.95 -12.24
C GLN A 33 -5.06 6.05 -13.29
N ALA A 34 -4.33 7.12 -12.95
CA ALA A 34 -4.06 8.23 -13.86
C ALA A 34 -3.22 7.79 -15.07
N SER A 35 -2.30 6.83 -14.89
CA SER A 35 -1.50 6.27 -15.98
C SER A 35 -2.29 5.29 -16.88
N SER A 36 -3.41 4.74 -16.41
CA SER A 36 -4.25 3.82 -17.18
C SER A 36 -5.01 4.47 -18.35
N GLY A 37 -5.14 5.81 -18.35
CA GLY A 37 -5.92 6.55 -19.35
C GLY A 37 -7.45 6.38 -19.22
N ARG A 38 -7.93 5.76 -18.14
CA ARG A 38 -9.36 5.58 -17.84
C ARG A 38 -9.88 6.62 -16.85
N GLU A 39 -11.19 6.69 -16.71
CA GLU A 39 -11.82 7.57 -15.72
C GLU A 39 -11.41 7.15 -14.29
N PRO A 40 -10.92 8.10 -13.47
CA PRO A 40 -10.54 7.80 -12.10
C PRO A 40 -11.73 7.33 -11.27
N VAL A 41 -11.59 6.20 -10.60
CA VAL A 41 -12.54 5.72 -9.60
C VAL A 41 -12.16 6.27 -8.23
N ALA A 42 -13.16 6.68 -7.47
CA ALA A 42 -12.96 7.12 -6.09
C ALA A 42 -12.42 5.97 -5.23
N ILE A 43 -11.23 6.17 -4.66
CA ILE A 43 -10.60 5.20 -3.75
C ILE A 43 -11.10 5.47 -2.34
N THR A 44 -11.70 4.45 -1.73
CA THR A 44 -12.19 4.47 -0.35
C THR A 44 -11.58 3.32 0.44
N GLY A 45 -11.70 3.33 1.76
CA GLY A 45 -11.26 2.21 2.59
C GLY A 45 -11.89 0.86 2.23
N GLN A 46 -13.05 0.85 1.56
CA GLN A 46 -13.74 -0.37 1.13
C GLN A 46 -13.32 -0.86 -0.26
N THR A 47 -12.60 -0.04 -1.03
CA THR A 47 -12.16 -0.38 -2.39
C THR A 47 -11.16 -1.54 -2.34
N CYS A 48 -11.38 -2.57 -3.14
CA CYS A 48 -10.44 -3.65 -3.41
C CYS A 48 -9.62 -3.32 -4.66
N PRO A 49 -8.34 -2.95 -4.55
CA PRO A 49 -7.57 -2.49 -5.70
C PRO A 49 -7.53 -3.50 -6.83
N ILE A 50 -7.24 -4.76 -6.53
CA ILE A 50 -7.35 -5.86 -7.50
C ILE A 50 -8.83 -6.22 -7.63
N GLY A 51 -9.45 -5.77 -8.73
CA GLY A 51 -10.84 -6.08 -9.09
C GLY A 51 -11.74 -4.86 -9.22
N ASP A 52 -11.65 -3.89 -8.29
CA ASP A 52 -12.46 -2.67 -8.36
C ASP A 52 -11.77 -1.55 -9.15
N LEU A 53 -10.44 -1.52 -9.16
CA LEU A 53 -9.69 -0.53 -9.95
C LEU A 53 -9.41 -1.08 -11.35
N PRO A 54 -9.76 -0.33 -12.41
CA PRO A 54 -9.55 -0.79 -13.77
C PRO A 54 -8.06 -0.87 -14.09
N ASP A 55 -7.65 -1.94 -14.78
CA ASP A 55 -6.25 -2.27 -15.10
C ASP A 55 -5.31 -2.42 -13.89
N PHE A 56 -5.86 -2.56 -12.67
CA PHE A 56 -5.07 -2.90 -11.49
C PHE A 56 -5.04 -4.43 -11.32
N ASP A 57 -3.91 -5.02 -11.67
CA ASP A 57 -3.67 -6.46 -11.57
C ASP A 57 -2.57 -6.82 -10.55
N SER A 58 -2.25 -8.10 -10.47
CA SER A 58 -1.22 -8.59 -9.55
C SER A 58 0.16 -8.02 -9.82
N LEU A 59 0.49 -7.64 -11.07
CA LEU A 59 1.80 -7.11 -11.45
C LEU A 59 1.94 -5.66 -10.99
N ASN A 60 0.92 -4.84 -11.29
CA ASN A 60 0.84 -3.46 -10.82
C ASN A 60 0.79 -3.41 -9.28
N GLY A 61 0.20 -4.41 -8.63
CA GLY A 61 0.22 -4.56 -7.18
C GLY A 61 1.62 -4.75 -6.58
N VAL A 62 2.55 -5.44 -7.28
CA VAL A 62 3.94 -5.58 -6.80
C VAL A 62 4.67 -4.25 -6.89
N GLU A 63 4.56 -3.55 -8.02
CA GLU A 63 5.17 -2.24 -8.22
C GLU A 63 4.64 -1.22 -7.20
N ALA A 64 3.32 -1.17 -7.02
CA ALA A 64 2.67 -0.36 -6.01
C ALA A 64 3.14 -0.70 -4.59
N THR A 65 3.42 -1.98 -4.29
CA THR A 65 3.93 -2.39 -2.98
C THR A 65 5.34 -1.85 -2.73
N VAL A 66 6.21 -1.86 -3.75
CA VAL A 66 7.56 -1.30 -3.66
C VAL A 66 7.50 0.22 -3.48
N GLU A 67 6.66 0.90 -4.26
CA GLU A 67 6.45 2.35 -4.14
C GLU A 67 5.92 2.73 -2.75
N LEU A 68 4.97 1.95 -2.21
CA LEU A 68 4.45 2.16 -0.85
C LEU A 68 5.54 1.97 0.21
N ALA A 69 6.37 0.94 0.09
CA ALA A 69 7.48 0.70 1.00
C ALA A 69 8.46 1.89 1.01
N ASP A 70 8.78 2.45 -0.16
CA ASP A 70 9.67 3.60 -0.30
C ASP A 70 9.05 4.89 0.28
N ARG A 71 7.81 5.21 -0.09
CA ARG A 71 7.10 6.42 0.40
C ARG A 71 6.84 6.39 1.90
N LEU A 72 6.51 5.22 2.42
CA LEU A 72 6.26 5.03 3.84
C LEU A 72 7.57 4.83 4.61
N GLY A 73 8.68 4.52 3.93
CA GLY A 73 9.98 4.18 4.51
C GLY A 73 9.95 2.96 5.42
N VAL A 74 9.02 2.03 5.16
CA VAL A 74 8.83 0.80 5.93
C VAL A 74 9.17 -0.41 5.08
N GLU A 75 9.66 -1.47 5.72
CA GLU A 75 9.71 -2.77 5.05
C GLU A 75 8.31 -3.40 5.10
N ILE A 76 7.73 -3.64 3.93
CA ILE A 76 6.47 -4.37 3.80
C ILE A 76 6.83 -5.85 3.56
N PRO A 77 6.58 -6.77 4.50
CA PRO A 77 6.79 -8.19 4.28
C PRO A 77 5.79 -8.71 3.24
N GLY A 78 6.32 -9.40 2.22
CA GLY A 78 5.53 -9.98 1.14
C GLY A 78 5.81 -9.34 -0.22
N VAL A 79 5.42 -10.04 -1.28
CA VAL A 79 5.64 -9.57 -2.67
C VAL A 79 4.55 -8.58 -3.09
N ASN A 80 3.36 -8.66 -2.50
CA ASN A 80 2.22 -7.83 -2.85
C ASN A 80 1.32 -7.60 -1.62
N VAL A 81 1.21 -6.35 -1.18
CA VAL A 81 0.41 -5.97 0.00
C VAL A 81 -1.09 -5.92 -0.29
N PHE A 82 -1.49 -5.93 -1.56
CA PHE A 82 -2.87 -5.85 -2.02
C PHE A 82 -3.57 -7.22 -2.06
N VAL A 83 -2.86 -8.29 -1.73
CA VAL A 83 -3.40 -9.65 -1.59
C VAL A 83 -3.13 -10.17 -0.19
N ASN A 84 -3.92 -11.16 0.23
CA ASN A 84 -3.62 -11.90 1.45
C ASN A 84 -2.27 -12.64 1.34
N GLU A 85 -1.73 -13.12 2.46
CA GLU A 85 -0.45 -13.85 2.51
C GLU A 85 -0.40 -15.07 1.56
N LYS A 86 -1.57 -15.66 1.25
CA LYS A 86 -1.69 -16.80 0.34
C LYS A 86 -1.75 -16.39 -1.14
N GLY A 87 -1.85 -15.09 -1.44
CA GLY A 87 -2.03 -14.58 -2.80
C GLY A 87 -3.37 -14.94 -3.44
N THR A 88 -4.34 -15.42 -2.66
CA THR A 88 -5.63 -15.96 -3.17
C THR A 88 -6.79 -14.96 -3.10
N LYS A 89 -6.66 -13.89 -2.32
CA LYS A 89 -7.73 -12.91 -2.10
C LYS A 89 -7.18 -11.49 -2.13
N ALA A 90 -7.83 -10.62 -2.89
CA ALA A 90 -7.58 -9.18 -2.86
C ALA A 90 -8.03 -8.56 -1.52
N LEU A 91 -7.24 -7.64 -1.00
CA LEU A 91 -7.53 -6.91 0.24
C LEU A 91 -8.11 -5.53 -0.06
N ARG A 92 -8.93 -5.04 0.86
CA ARG A 92 -9.44 -3.66 0.84
C ARG A 92 -8.36 -2.69 1.32
N VAL A 93 -8.44 -1.44 0.87
CA VAL A 93 -7.55 -0.36 1.33
C VAL A 93 -7.50 -0.23 2.86
N SER A 94 -8.62 -0.43 3.56
CA SER A 94 -8.64 -0.43 5.03
C SER A 94 -7.82 -1.57 5.62
N GLU A 95 -7.94 -2.79 5.07
CA GLU A 95 -7.20 -3.97 5.52
C GLU A 95 -5.69 -3.81 5.26
N ILE A 96 -5.33 -3.25 4.10
CA ILE A 96 -3.95 -2.93 3.72
C ILE A 96 -3.36 -1.93 4.71
N THR A 97 -4.10 -0.86 5.00
CA THR A 97 -3.66 0.17 5.95
C THR A 97 -3.50 -0.42 7.35
N ASP A 98 -4.46 -1.22 7.81
CA ASP A 98 -4.40 -1.87 9.12
C ASP A 98 -3.20 -2.80 9.25
N ASN A 99 -2.91 -3.56 8.20
CA ASN A 99 -1.73 -4.41 8.09
C ASN A 99 -0.44 -3.60 8.23
N ILE A 100 -0.30 -2.50 7.48
CA ILE A 100 0.88 -1.63 7.54
C ILE A 100 1.01 -0.98 8.93
N CYS A 101 -0.10 -0.48 9.49
CA CYS A 101 -0.12 0.13 10.83
C CYS A 101 0.23 -0.83 11.96
N SER A 102 -0.19 -2.10 11.88
CA SER A 102 0.10 -3.09 12.92
C SER A 102 1.53 -3.63 12.86
N GLY A 103 2.32 -3.21 11.87
CA GLY A 103 3.70 -3.67 11.66
C GLY A 103 3.79 -5.10 11.10
N LEU A 104 2.65 -5.72 10.77
CA LEU A 104 2.39 -7.10 10.33
C LEU A 104 2.97 -8.21 11.26
N PRO A 105 2.23 -9.28 11.62
CA PRO A 105 0.92 -9.73 11.15
C PRO A 105 -0.19 -9.54 12.21
N THR A 106 -1.39 -9.19 11.77
CA THR A 106 -2.62 -9.41 12.55
C THR A 106 -3.67 -10.11 11.69
N GLN A 107 -3.85 -11.40 11.96
CA GLN A 107 -5.03 -12.15 11.58
C GLN A 107 -6.29 -11.49 12.18
N GLY A 108 -7.39 -11.53 11.43
CA GLY A 108 -8.69 -11.11 11.93
C GLY A 108 -9.80 -12.00 11.39
N SER A 109 -9.89 -13.20 11.99
CA SER A 109 -11.04 -14.13 12.07
C SER A 109 -11.65 -14.76 10.82
#